data_AF-A0A2V1AEA1-F1
#
_entry.id   AF-A0A2V1AEA1-F1
#
_cell.length_a   1.000
_cell.length_b   1.000
_cell.length_c   1.000
_cell.angle_alpha   90.00
_cell.angle_beta   90.00
_cell.angle_gamma   90.00
#
_symmetry.space_group_name_H-M   'P 1'
#
loop_
_entity.id
_entity.type
_entity.pdbx_description
1 polymer ?
#
loop_
_entity_poly.entity_id
_entity_poly.type
_entity_poly.pdbx_seq_one_letter_code
_entity_poly.pdbx_strand_id
1 'polypeptide(L)'
;MFIAVSGTLSAGKSEVVRYLSFQGFTLVSINASSETRAVQNGHTTENGSNGNTKLKQTSSDSGQMIFESFGSLLDHVTENWRSNFVLSHIDDDEMLKALQKRPFFLHLSIDAPLNLRFQRHELKMGTQALSRSSFIEQSDDLLFNASNPLIEINNQAHIKVINTSTSLKDLYIKLSELDLLNQERLRPTWDAYFMRLADLAALRSNCMKRRVGCVIVKDNRVM
;
A
#
# COMPACT_ATOMS: atom_id res chain seq x y z
N MET A 1 -9.55 8.38 -0.92
CA MET A 1 -8.88 7.13 -1.37
C MET A 1 -7.74 6.83 -0.41
N PHE A 2 -7.51 5.56 -0.07
CA PHE A 2 -6.38 5.19 0.80
C PHE A 2 -5.41 4.28 0.06
N ILE A 3 -4.17 4.73 -0.12
CA ILE A 3 -3.12 3.95 -0.79
C ILE A 3 -2.11 3.50 0.26
N ALA A 4 -1.71 2.24 0.23
CA ALA A 4 -0.55 1.81 0.98
C ALA A 4 0.53 1.25 0.07
N VAL A 5 1.77 1.54 0.42
CA VAL A 5 2.95 1.19 -0.35
C VAL A 5 3.74 0.09 0.35
N SER A 6 4.10 -0.94 -0.41
CA SER A 6 5.00 -2.03 -0.02
C SER A 6 6.06 -2.22 -1.09
N GLY A 7 7.08 -3.03 -0.83
CA GLY A 7 8.08 -3.32 -1.85
C GLY A 7 9.46 -3.63 -1.30
N THR A 8 10.36 -3.99 -2.21
CA THR A 8 11.71 -4.45 -1.88
C THR A 8 12.63 -3.32 -1.41
N LEU A 9 13.76 -3.69 -0.79
CA LEU A 9 14.76 -2.75 -0.30
C LEU A 9 15.29 -1.87 -1.45
N SER A 10 15.32 -0.54 -1.26
CA SER A 10 15.79 0.43 -2.26
C SER A 10 15.06 0.41 -3.62
N ALA A 11 13.80 -0.06 -3.66
CA ALA A 11 12.98 -0.05 -4.87
C ALA A 11 12.49 1.35 -5.32
N GLY A 12 12.57 2.35 -4.44
CA GLY A 12 12.07 3.71 -4.69
C GLY A 12 10.74 4.05 -4.01
N LYS A 13 10.33 3.27 -2.99
CA LYS A 13 9.09 3.49 -2.23
C LYS A 13 8.91 4.93 -1.74
N SER A 14 9.96 5.49 -1.15
CA SER A 14 9.95 6.87 -0.62
C SER A 14 9.64 7.91 -1.70
N GLU A 15 10.14 7.73 -2.92
CA GLU A 15 9.87 8.65 -4.03
C GLU A 15 8.44 8.49 -4.58
N VAL A 16 7.88 7.27 -4.56
CA VAL A 16 6.47 7.07 -4.93
C VAL A 16 5.54 7.70 -3.89
N VAL A 17 5.84 7.56 -2.60
CA VAL A 17 5.10 8.24 -1.53
C VAL A 17 5.19 9.76 -1.72
N ARG A 18 6.38 10.27 -2.00
CA ARG A 18 6.60 11.70 -2.27
C ARG A 18 5.80 12.18 -3.48
N TYR A 19 5.78 11.41 -4.57
CA TYR A 19 4.96 11.68 -5.74
C TYR A 19 3.47 11.76 -5.37
N LEU A 20 2.95 10.81 -4.60
CA LEU A 20 1.57 10.82 -4.14
C LEU A 20 1.27 12.04 -3.26
N SER A 21 2.20 12.45 -2.40
CA SER A 21 2.05 13.70 -1.64
C SER A 21 1.95 14.93 -2.54
N PHE A 22 2.69 15.00 -3.65
CA PHE A 22 2.52 16.06 -4.65
C PHE A 22 1.16 16.01 -5.36
N GLN A 23 0.54 14.84 -5.48
CA GLN A 23 -0.82 14.66 -6.00
C GLN A 23 -1.92 14.95 -4.95
N GLY A 24 -1.56 15.47 -3.78
CA GLY A 24 -2.50 15.86 -2.73
C GLY A 24 -2.86 14.74 -1.75
N PHE A 25 -2.04 13.69 -1.63
CA PHE A 25 -2.23 12.66 -0.60
C PHE A 25 -1.57 13.09 0.71
N THR A 26 -2.32 13.00 1.80
CA THR A 26 -1.80 13.18 3.15
C THR A 26 -1.01 11.94 3.55
N LEU A 27 0.25 12.11 3.91
CA LEU A 27 1.11 11.03 4.39
C LEU A 27 0.67 10.63 5.80
N VAL A 28 0.48 9.34 6.01
CA VAL A 28 0.09 8.75 7.29
C VAL A 28 1.12 7.71 7.66
N SER A 29 1.62 7.77 8.89
CA SER A 29 2.64 6.84 9.40
C SER A 29 2.35 6.43 10.83
N ILE A 30 2.77 5.22 11.21
CA ILE A 30 2.71 4.72 12.58
C ILE A 30 4.06 4.99 13.25
N ASN A 31 4.04 5.43 14.50
CA ASN A 31 5.25 5.60 15.27
C ASN A 31 5.85 4.21 15.60
N ALA A 32 6.92 3.84 14.90
CA ALA A 32 7.61 2.55 15.05
C ALA A 32 8.21 2.32 16.45
N SER A 33 8.19 3.32 17.35
CA SER A 33 8.71 3.19 18.71
C SER A 33 7.81 2.42 19.68
N SER A 34 6.57 2.08 19.30
CA SER A 34 5.61 1.35 20.16
C SER A 34 5.65 -0.18 20.00
N GLU A 35 5.95 -0.70 18.80
CA GLU A 35 5.74 -2.13 18.50
C GLU A 35 6.94 -3.02 18.86
N THR A 36 8.18 -2.49 18.88
CA THR A 36 9.36 -3.28 19.26
C THR A 36 9.45 -3.58 20.77
N ARG A 37 8.52 -3.08 21.59
CA ARG A 37 8.52 -3.29 23.06
C ARG A 37 7.43 -4.24 23.58
N ALA A 38 6.53 -4.74 22.72
CA ALA A 38 5.41 -5.58 23.18
C ALA A 38 5.71 -7.09 23.24
N VAL A 39 6.87 -7.56 22.76
CA VAL A 39 7.23 -9.01 22.75
C VAL A 39 8.24 -9.41 23.83
N GLN A 40 8.73 -8.48 24.65
CA GLN A 40 9.52 -8.82 25.84
C GLN A 40 9.05 -8.00 27.04
N ASN A 41 8.05 -8.52 27.76
CA ASN A 41 8.04 -8.65 29.22
C ASN A 41 6.63 -8.98 29.70
N GLY A 42 6.35 -10.28 29.83
CA GLY A 42 5.37 -10.74 30.79
C GLY A 42 5.97 -10.67 32.19
N HIS A 43 5.56 -9.70 33.00
CA HIS A 43 5.37 -9.86 34.45
C HIS A 43 4.64 -8.64 35.05
N THR A 44 3.61 -8.96 35.81
CA THR A 44 2.69 -8.17 36.65
C THR A 44 3.26 -6.94 37.39
N THR A 45 2.52 -5.82 37.38
CA THR A 45 1.96 -5.18 38.61
C THR A 45 0.89 -4.13 38.29
N GLU A 46 -0.16 -4.11 39.10
CA GLU A 46 -1.25 -3.13 39.13
C GLU A 46 -0.76 -1.75 39.58
N ASN A 47 -1.27 -0.67 38.98
CA ASN A 47 -1.95 0.42 39.68
C ASN A 47 -2.29 1.62 38.76
N GLY A 48 -3.56 2.03 38.80
CA GLY A 48 -3.92 3.41 39.15
C GLY A 48 -3.72 4.54 38.14
N SER A 49 -4.81 4.85 37.42
CA SER A 49 -5.40 6.20 37.26
C SER A 49 -4.76 7.27 36.34
N ASN A 50 -5.67 7.80 35.50
CA ASN A 50 -5.85 9.19 35.08
C ASN A 50 -4.99 9.79 33.95
N GLY A 51 -5.66 9.96 32.81
CA GLY A 51 -5.93 11.30 32.28
C GLY A 51 -4.83 11.96 31.47
N ASN A 52 -4.88 11.78 30.15
CA ASN A 52 -5.03 12.88 29.17
C ASN A 52 -4.67 12.38 27.77
N THR A 53 -5.71 12.16 26.97
CA THR A 53 -5.69 12.15 25.51
C THR A 53 -5.12 13.48 25.02
N LYS A 54 -3.81 13.54 24.79
CA LYS A 54 -3.15 14.67 24.14
C LYS A 54 -2.81 14.26 22.72
N LEU A 55 -3.76 14.47 21.81
CA LEU A 55 -3.45 14.68 20.40
C LEU A 55 -2.41 15.80 20.32
N LYS A 56 -1.14 15.45 20.09
CA LYS A 56 -0.16 16.40 19.56
C LYS A 56 -0.44 16.55 18.08
N GLN A 57 -1.44 17.38 17.76
CA GLN A 57 -1.48 18.05 16.46
C GLN A 57 -0.33 19.06 16.45
N THR A 58 0.84 18.63 15.99
CA THR A 58 1.85 19.58 15.54
C THR A 58 1.42 20.06 14.16
N SER A 59 0.66 21.15 14.15
CA SER A 59 0.40 21.95 12.97
C SER A 59 1.72 22.56 12.48
N SER A 60 2.37 21.89 11.53
CA SER A 60 3.55 22.40 10.84
C SER A 60 3.52 21.95 9.39
N ASP A 61 2.72 22.63 8.57
CA ASP A 61 2.84 22.90 7.11
C ASP A 61 3.46 21.83 6.17
N SER A 62 3.40 20.57 6.56
CA SER A 62 3.87 19.41 5.83
C SER A 62 2.90 18.30 6.18
N GLY A 63 2.07 17.90 5.21
CA GLY A 63 0.88 17.05 5.37
C GLY A 63 1.17 15.61 5.80
N GLN A 64 1.90 15.42 6.89
CA GLN A 64 2.23 14.15 7.51
C GLN A 64 1.51 14.02 8.86
N MET A 65 0.77 12.94 9.02
CA MET A 65 0.09 12.56 10.26
C MET A 65 0.76 11.32 10.85
N ILE A 66 1.12 11.40 12.12
CA ILE A 66 1.76 10.31 12.86
C ILE A 66 0.77 9.78 13.90
N PHE A 67 0.56 8.47 13.92
CA PHE A 67 -0.35 7.79 14.84
C PHE A 67 0.43 6.90 15.81
N GLU A 68 -0.07 6.78 17.04
CA GLU A 68 0.55 5.96 18.09
C GLU A 68 0.28 4.47 17.90
N SER A 69 -0.85 4.11 17.28
CA SER A 69 -1.27 2.74 17.03
C SER A 69 -1.92 2.58 15.65
N PHE A 70 -1.89 1.35 15.12
CA PHE A 70 -2.59 0.99 13.88
C PHE A 70 -4.11 1.20 13.98
N GLY A 71 -4.72 0.90 15.13
CA GLY A 71 -6.15 1.08 15.35
C GLY A 71 -6.59 2.54 15.16
N SER A 72 -5.89 3.48 15.82
CA SER A 72 -6.18 4.91 15.70
C SER A 72 -6.00 5.43 14.27
N LEU A 73 -5.01 4.92 13.55
CA LEU A 73 -4.80 5.22 12.13
C LEU A 73 -5.97 4.73 11.29
N LEU A 74 -6.38 3.47 11.49
CA LEU A 74 -7.46 2.84 10.75
C LEU A 74 -8.80 3.55 10.98
N ASP A 75 -9.10 3.91 12.23
CA ASP A 75 -10.33 4.63 12.58
C ASP A 75 -10.35 6.00 11.91
N HIS A 76 -9.26 6.77 12.01
CA HIS A 76 -9.16 8.10 11.40
C HIS A 76 -9.33 8.06 9.87
N VAL A 77 -8.68 7.11 9.20
CA VAL A 77 -8.79 6.94 7.74
C VAL A 77 -10.19 6.45 7.34
N THR A 78 -10.84 5.64 8.18
CA THR A 78 -12.20 5.15 7.94
C THR A 78 -13.24 6.27 8.11
N GLU A 79 -13.11 7.10 9.14
CA GLU A 79 -13.97 8.29 9.34
C GLU A 79 -13.80 9.28 8.19
N ASN A 80 -12.56 9.49 7.74
CA ASN A 80 -12.22 10.43 6.68
C ASN A 80 -12.09 9.78 5.30
N TRP A 81 -12.88 8.74 4.99
CA TRP A 81 -12.75 7.92 3.76
C TRP A 81 -12.80 8.71 2.43
N ARG A 82 -13.40 9.91 2.44
CA ARG A 82 -13.45 10.83 1.29
C ARG A 82 -12.12 11.52 0.99
N SER A 83 -11.24 11.63 1.98
CA SER A 83 -9.92 12.25 1.86
C SER A 83 -8.89 11.26 1.28
N ASN A 84 -7.79 11.81 0.77
CA ASN A 84 -6.71 11.03 0.17
C ASN A 84 -5.56 10.83 1.17
N PHE A 85 -5.27 9.57 1.47
CA PHE A 85 -4.23 9.19 2.42
C PHE A 85 -3.23 8.22 1.79
N VAL A 86 -1.96 8.34 2.13
CA VAL A 86 -0.90 7.40 1.73
C VAL A 86 -0.17 6.86 2.95
N LEU A 87 -0.03 5.54 3.03
CA LEU A 87 0.78 4.85 4.02
C LEU A 87 2.11 4.42 3.38
N SER A 88 3.22 4.80 4.02
CA SER A 88 4.56 4.65 3.44
C SER A 88 5.11 3.22 3.44
N HIS A 89 4.72 2.40 4.41
CA HIS A 89 5.20 1.03 4.58
C HIS A 89 4.13 0.15 5.19
N ILE A 90 3.97 -1.05 4.64
CA ILE A 90 3.29 -2.18 5.28
C ILE A 90 4.31 -3.31 5.38
N ASP A 91 4.49 -3.81 6.60
CA ASP A 91 5.39 -4.93 6.92
C ASP A 91 4.67 -6.12 7.58
N ASP A 92 3.39 -5.93 7.92
CA ASP A 92 2.58 -6.92 8.61
C ASP A 92 1.37 -7.34 7.75
N ASP A 93 1.11 -8.65 7.72
CA ASP A 93 0.01 -9.24 6.98
C ASP A 93 -1.34 -9.03 7.70
N GLU A 94 -1.36 -8.97 9.04
CA GLU A 94 -2.60 -8.65 9.76
C GLU A 94 -3.05 -7.21 9.47
N MET A 95 -2.10 -6.28 9.49
CA MET A 95 -2.31 -4.90 9.05
C MET A 95 -2.89 -4.86 7.62
N LEU A 96 -2.28 -5.56 6.67
CA LEU A 96 -2.73 -5.59 5.29
C LEU A 96 -4.17 -6.12 5.17
N LYS A 97 -4.48 -7.24 5.81
CA LYS A 97 -5.81 -7.85 5.82
C LYS A 97 -6.86 -6.92 6.41
N ALA A 98 -6.53 -6.17 7.46
CA ALA A 98 -7.43 -5.18 8.04
C ALA A 98 -7.73 -4.02 7.08
N LEU A 99 -6.72 -3.56 6.33
CA LEU A 99 -6.88 -2.51 5.32
C LEU A 99 -7.67 -2.97 4.09
N GLN A 100 -7.43 -4.19 3.61
CA GLN A 100 -8.13 -4.79 2.46
C GLN A 100 -9.65 -4.91 2.65
N LYS A 101 -10.13 -5.00 3.90
CA LYS A 101 -11.58 -5.01 4.18
C LYS A 101 -12.28 -3.71 3.77
N ARG A 102 -11.54 -2.62 3.52
CA ARG A 102 -12.09 -1.30 3.20
C ARG A 102 -12.20 -1.13 1.67
N PRO A 103 -13.37 -0.75 1.14
CA PRO A 103 -13.60 -0.68 -0.31
C PRO A 103 -12.85 0.46 -1.01
N PHE A 104 -12.27 1.40 -0.26
CA PHE A 104 -11.51 2.54 -0.78
C PHE A 104 -9.98 2.36 -0.63
N PHE A 105 -9.54 1.17 -0.23
CA PHE A 105 -8.13 0.83 -0.03
C PHE A 105 -7.49 0.26 -1.29
N LEU A 106 -6.35 0.82 -1.69
CA LEU A 106 -5.51 0.34 -2.78
C LEU A 106 -4.13 -0.04 -2.25
N HIS A 107 -3.69 -1.25 -2.57
CA HIS A 107 -2.33 -1.70 -2.24
C HIS A 107 -1.41 -1.63 -3.46
N LEU A 108 -0.29 -0.93 -3.30
CA LEU A 108 0.73 -0.72 -4.31
C LEU A 108 2.03 -1.41 -3.87
N SER A 109 2.52 -2.37 -4.65
CA SER A 109 3.85 -2.96 -4.45
C SER A 109 4.84 -2.37 -5.45
N ILE A 110 6.00 -1.94 -4.97
CA ILE A 110 7.06 -1.37 -5.81
C ILE A 110 8.27 -2.29 -5.76
N ASP A 111 8.73 -2.71 -6.93
CA ASP A 111 9.95 -3.49 -7.06
C ASP A 111 10.89 -2.86 -8.09
N ALA A 112 12.14 -3.31 -8.13
CA ALA A 112 13.10 -2.88 -9.12
C ALA A 112 14.19 -3.95 -9.33
N PRO A 113 14.85 -3.95 -10.50
CA PRO A 113 15.99 -4.82 -10.76
C PRO A 113 17.06 -4.69 -9.65
N LEU A 114 17.54 -5.84 -9.17
CA LEU A 114 18.48 -5.93 -8.04
C LEU A 114 19.70 -5.01 -8.19
N ASN A 115 20.30 -4.96 -9.38
CA ASN A 115 21.43 -4.08 -9.66
C ASN A 115 21.10 -2.59 -9.46
N LEU A 116 19.91 -2.14 -9.88
CA LEU A 116 19.46 -0.77 -9.68
C LEU A 116 19.17 -0.49 -8.21
N ARG A 117 18.58 -1.46 -7.49
CA ARG A 117 18.33 -1.35 -6.05
C ARG A 117 19.64 -1.17 -5.27
N PHE A 118 20.66 -1.95 -5.63
CA PHE A 118 21.99 -1.83 -5.04
C PHE A 118 22.63 -0.47 -5.35
N GLN A 119 22.64 -0.03 -6.62
CA GLN A 119 23.20 1.28 -6.98
C GLN A 119 22.51 2.43 -6.24
N ARG A 120 21.17 2.38 -6.09
CA ARG A 120 20.42 3.37 -5.31
C ARG A 120 20.76 3.31 -3.82
N HIS A 121 21.00 2.12 -3.28
CA HIS A 121 21.44 1.94 -1.91
C HIS A 121 22.81 2.56 -1.67
N GLU A 122 23.77 2.35 -2.57
CA GLU A 122 25.09 2.97 -2.52
C GLU A 122 25.00 4.50 -2.54
N LEU A 123 24.20 5.07 -3.45
CA LEU A 123 24.00 6.51 -3.51
C LEU A 123 23.33 7.08 -2.25
N LYS A 124 22.41 6.32 -1.63
CA LYS A 124 21.67 6.76 -0.44
C LYS A 124 22.50 6.68 0.84
N MET A 125 23.26 5.61 1.02
CA MET A 125 24.01 5.34 2.26
C MET A 125 25.46 5.83 2.17
N GLY A 126 25.98 6.14 0.98
CA GLY A 126 27.33 6.63 0.77
C GLY A 126 28.38 5.71 1.41
N THR A 127 29.16 6.25 2.33
CA THR A 127 30.21 5.52 3.08
C THR A 127 29.69 4.43 4.01
N GLN A 128 28.38 4.40 4.32
CA GLN A 128 27.74 3.36 5.13
C GLN A 128 27.04 2.30 4.26
N ALA A 129 27.26 2.30 2.95
CA ALA A 129 26.66 1.33 2.06
C ALA A 129 27.15 -0.09 2.39
N LEU A 130 26.20 -1.03 2.43
CA LEU A 130 26.46 -2.45 2.54
C LEU A 130 27.25 -2.93 1.33
N SER A 131 28.07 -3.95 1.54
CA SER A 131 28.69 -4.68 0.44
C SER A 131 27.62 -5.31 -0.46
N ARG A 132 27.94 -5.58 -1.73
CA ARG A 132 27.00 -6.20 -2.67
C ARG A 132 26.47 -7.55 -2.16
N SER A 133 27.31 -8.38 -1.56
CA SER A 133 26.88 -9.66 -0.97
C SER A 133 25.92 -9.44 0.19
N SER A 134 26.28 -8.58 1.15
CA SER A 134 25.42 -8.29 2.31
C SER A 134 24.08 -7.65 1.91
N PHE A 135 24.06 -6.85 0.84
CA PHE A 135 22.82 -6.29 0.30
C PHE A 135 21.91 -7.37 -0.31
N ILE A 136 22.49 -8.36 -0.99
CA ILE A 136 21.75 -9.49 -1.56
C ILE A 136 21.18 -10.34 -0.43
N GLU A 137 21.99 -10.70 0.57
CA GLU A 137 21.57 -11.45 1.76
C GLU A 137 20.41 -10.74 2.46
N GLN A 138 20.55 -9.44 2.76
CA GLN A 138 19.49 -8.66 3.38
C GLN A 138 18.22 -8.57 2.49
N SER A 139 18.38 -8.45 1.17
CA SER A 139 17.23 -8.40 0.26
C SER A 139 16.50 -9.74 0.23
N ASP A 140 17.21 -10.86 0.25
CA ASP A 140 16.61 -12.20 0.27
C ASP A 140 15.98 -12.50 1.62
N ASP A 141 16.63 -12.14 2.73
CA ASP A 141 16.07 -12.27 4.08
C ASP A 141 14.76 -11.48 4.23
N LEU A 142 14.68 -10.28 3.65
CA LEU A 142 13.44 -9.51 3.68
C LEU A 142 12.34 -10.13 2.82
N LEU A 143 12.67 -10.84 1.74
CA LEU A 143 11.69 -11.39 0.79
C LEU A 143 11.24 -12.81 1.14
N PHE A 144 12.15 -13.68 1.55
CA PHE A 144 11.92 -15.12 1.60
C PHE A 144 12.00 -15.70 3.01
N ASN A 145 12.38 -14.91 4.02
CA ASN A 145 12.39 -15.40 5.40
C ASN A 145 10.96 -15.66 5.87
N ALA A 146 10.72 -16.81 6.49
CA ALA A 146 9.41 -17.19 7.02
C ALA A 146 8.90 -16.21 8.10
N SER A 147 9.81 -15.49 8.78
CA SER A 147 9.48 -14.47 9.76
C SER A 147 9.04 -13.13 9.13
N ASN A 148 9.24 -12.94 7.82
CA ASN A 148 8.91 -11.70 7.13
C ASN A 148 7.93 -11.96 5.97
N PRO A 149 6.65 -11.56 6.09
CA PRO A 149 5.64 -11.82 5.08
C PRO A 149 5.73 -10.91 3.84
N LEU A 150 6.85 -10.24 3.58
CA LEU A 150 6.96 -9.24 2.50
C LEU A 150 6.60 -9.79 1.11
N ILE A 151 6.98 -11.04 0.78
CA ILE A 151 6.60 -11.64 -0.50
C ILE A 151 5.10 -11.90 -0.60
N GLU A 152 4.46 -12.30 0.50
CA GLU A 152 3.02 -12.52 0.57
C GLU A 152 2.28 -11.19 0.44
N ILE A 153 2.73 -10.16 1.17
CA ILE A 153 2.25 -8.79 1.07
C ILE A 153 2.36 -8.32 -0.38
N ASN A 154 3.56 -8.35 -0.98
CA ASN A 154 3.77 -7.89 -2.35
C ASN A 154 2.92 -8.66 -3.38
N ASN A 155 2.62 -9.93 -3.13
CA ASN A 155 1.80 -10.73 -4.03
C ASN A 155 0.31 -10.39 -3.98
N GLN A 156 -0.17 -9.89 -2.84
CA GLN A 156 -1.55 -9.42 -2.67
C GLN A 156 -1.79 -8.00 -3.19
N ALA A 157 -0.76 -7.32 -3.70
CA ALA A 157 -0.89 -5.96 -4.20
C ALA A 157 -1.81 -5.87 -5.43
N HIS A 158 -2.67 -4.84 -5.42
CA HIS A 158 -3.60 -4.55 -6.50
C HIS A 158 -2.85 -4.03 -7.74
N ILE A 159 -1.78 -3.27 -7.52
CA ILE A 159 -0.92 -2.73 -8.57
C ILE A 159 0.52 -3.05 -8.24
N LYS A 160 1.22 -3.65 -9.20
CA LYS A 160 2.66 -3.91 -9.13
C LYS A 160 3.40 -2.95 -10.06
N VAL A 161 4.28 -2.13 -9.50
CA VAL A 161 5.12 -1.19 -10.25
C VAL A 161 6.56 -1.69 -10.23
N ILE A 162 7.11 -1.95 -11.41
CA ILE A 162 8.52 -2.32 -11.56
C ILE A 162 9.29 -1.06 -11.98
N ASN A 163 9.99 -0.46 -11.02
CA ASN A 163 10.80 0.72 -11.19
C ASN A 163 12.15 0.39 -11.87
N THR A 164 12.10 0.27 -13.19
CA THR A 164 13.26 0.13 -14.08
C THR A 164 13.95 1.46 -14.41
N SER A 165 13.42 2.59 -13.92
CA SER A 165 13.92 3.92 -14.26
C SER A 165 15.22 4.24 -13.53
N THR A 166 16.18 4.84 -14.23
CA THR A 166 17.43 5.34 -13.63
C THR A 166 17.30 6.77 -13.12
N SER A 167 16.35 7.54 -13.67
CA SER A 167 16.04 8.93 -13.28
C SER A 167 14.70 9.05 -12.55
N LEU A 168 14.61 10.02 -11.63
CA LEU A 168 13.37 10.38 -10.93
C LEU A 168 12.30 10.91 -11.89
N LYS A 169 12.72 11.66 -12.92
CA LYS A 169 11.79 12.21 -13.91
C LYS A 169 11.04 11.08 -14.65
N ASP A 170 11.78 10.07 -15.09
CA ASP A 170 11.20 8.94 -15.81
C ASP A 170 10.29 8.09 -14.91
N LEU A 171 10.63 7.99 -13.62
CA LEU A 171 9.76 7.36 -12.64
C LEU A 171 8.43 8.12 -12.54
N TYR A 172 8.45 9.45 -12.42
CA TYR A 172 7.24 10.26 -12.29
C TYR A 172 6.38 10.25 -13.57
N ILE A 173 7.00 10.22 -14.75
CA ILE A 173 6.28 10.05 -16.02
C ILE A 173 5.53 8.71 -16.01
N LYS A 174 6.21 7.60 -15.69
CA LYS A 174 5.57 6.28 -15.61
C LYS A 174 4.44 6.23 -14.56
N LEU A 175 4.63 6.88 -13.41
CA LEU A 175 3.58 6.95 -12.38
C LEU A 175 2.37 7.77 -12.85
N SER A 176 2.59 8.83 -13.63
CA SER A 176 1.49 9.62 -14.21
C SER A 176 0.73 8.85 -15.29
N GLU A 177 1.41 8.06 -16.11
CA GLU A 177 0.79 7.19 -17.13
C GLU A 177 -0.03 6.06 -16.50
N LEU A 178 0.39 5.56 -15.33
CA LEU A 178 -0.33 4.52 -14.60
C LEU A 178 -1.70 4.98 -14.06
N ASP A 179 -1.93 6.29 -13.96
CA ASP A 179 -3.16 6.88 -13.43
C ASP A 179 -3.63 6.18 -12.13
N LEU A 180 -2.79 6.28 -11.10
CA LEU A 180 -3.06 5.69 -9.78
C LEU A 180 -4.31 6.27 -9.12
N LEU A 181 -4.76 7.45 -9.56
CA LEU A 181 -5.89 8.18 -8.99
C LEU A 181 -7.24 7.71 -9.53
N ASN A 182 -7.23 6.84 -10.54
CA ASN A 182 -8.45 6.33 -11.12
C ASN A 182 -9.24 5.49 -10.12
N GLN A 183 -10.37 6.03 -9.65
CA GLN A 183 -11.25 5.37 -8.68
C GLN A 183 -11.96 4.14 -9.26
N GLU A 184 -12.07 4.02 -10.58
CA GLU A 184 -12.66 2.86 -11.25
C GLU A 184 -11.92 1.56 -10.94
N ARG A 185 -10.65 1.67 -10.52
CA ARG A 185 -9.81 0.54 -10.08
C ARG A 185 -10.33 -0.09 -8.78
N LEU A 186 -10.87 0.72 -7.88
CA LEU A 186 -11.42 0.29 -6.60
C LEU A 186 -12.90 -0.04 -6.71
N ARG A 187 -13.63 0.77 -7.49
CA ARG A 187 -15.05 0.60 -7.71
C ARG A 187 -15.36 0.82 -9.18
N PRO A 188 -15.65 -0.24 -9.97
CA PRO A 188 -15.99 -0.07 -11.37
C PRO A 188 -17.23 0.82 -11.51
N THR A 189 -17.29 1.56 -12.62
CA THR A 189 -18.52 2.24 -13.03
C THR A 189 -19.63 1.23 -13.23
N TRP A 190 -20.88 1.70 -13.22
CA TRP A 190 -22.03 0.86 -13.49
C TRP A 190 -21.89 0.10 -14.81
N ASP A 191 -21.50 0.79 -15.88
CA ASP A 191 -21.28 0.16 -17.19
C ASP A 191 -20.20 -0.92 -17.14
N ALA A 192 -19.03 -0.63 -16.56
CA ALA A 192 -17.95 -1.62 -16.43
C ALA A 192 -18.37 -2.81 -15.55
N TYR A 193 -19.13 -2.57 -14.48
CA TYR A 193 -19.69 -3.60 -13.62
C TYR A 193 -20.68 -4.50 -14.37
N PHE A 194 -21.63 -3.91 -15.11
CA PHE A 194 -22.64 -4.67 -15.85
C PHE A 194 -22.05 -5.44 -17.03
N MET A 195 -21.07 -4.85 -17.74
CA MET A 195 -20.35 -5.54 -18.81
C MET A 195 -19.57 -6.75 -18.26
N ARG A 196 -18.84 -6.60 -17.15
CA ARG A 196 -18.16 -7.74 -16.50
C ARG A 196 -19.14 -8.82 -16.06
N LEU A 197 -20.32 -8.44 -15.58
CA LEU A 197 -21.36 -9.39 -15.21
C LEU A 197 -21.92 -10.14 -16.43
N ALA A 198 -22.10 -9.45 -17.56
CA ALA A 198 -22.51 -10.06 -18.82
C ALA A 198 -21.44 -11.03 -19.36
N ASP A 199 -20.15 -10.68 -19.24
CA ASP A 199 -19.04 -11.57 -19.59
C ASP A 199 -19.02 -12.82 -18.69
N LEU A 200 -19.23 -12.66 -17.38
CA LEU A 200 -19.35 -13.80 -16.45
C LEU A 200 -20.55 -14.70 -16.81
N ALA A 201 -21.68 -14.12 -17.20
CA ALA A 201 -22.83 -14.88 -17.68
C ALA A 201 -22.51 -15.62 -18.99
N ALA A 202 -21.80 -14.97 -19.93
CA ALA A 202 -21.37 -15.58 -21.19
C ALA A 202 -20.48 -16.80 -20.97
N LEU A 203 -19.64 -16.81 -19.92
CA LEU A 203 -18.77 -17.95 -19.59
C LEU A 203 -19.56 -19.22 -19.22
N ARG A 204 -20.82 -19.11 -18.80
CA ARG A 204 -21.71 -20.25 -18.51
C ARG A 204 -22.48 -20.76 -19.74
N SER A 205 -22.33 -20.12 -20.90
CA SER A 205 -23.01 -20.58 -22.12
C SER A 205 -22.43 -21.90 -22.62
N ASN A 206 -23.31 -22.80 -23.05
CA ASN A 206 -22.96 -24.11 -23.61
C ASN A 206 -22.59 -24.06 -25.11
N CYS A 207 -22.80 -22.92 -25.77
CA CYS A 207 -22.53 -22.76 -27.19
C CYS A 207 -21.01 -22.73 -27.46
N MET A 208 -20.53 -23.64 -28.32
CA MET A 208 -19.12 -23.76 -28.68
C MET A 208 -18.67 -22.73 -29.73
N LYS A 209 -19.60 -22.18 -30.53
CA LYS A 209 -19.27 -21.27 -31.66
C LYS A 209 -19.18 -19.81 -31.24
N ARG A 210 -20.03 -19.37 -30.31
CA ARG A 210 -20.01 -18.01 -29.74
C ARG A 210 -20.60 -18.03 -28.33
N ARG A 211 -19.84 -17.52 -27.37
CA ARG A 211 -20.32 -17.27 -26.02
C ARG A 211 -20.99 -15.89 -25.98
N VAL A 212 -22.25 -15.86 -25.57
CA VAL A 212 -23.03 -14.63 -25.46
C VAL A 212 -23.65 -14.59 -24.07
N GLY A 213 -23.54 -13.44 -23.42
CA GLY A 213 -24.16 -13.14 -22.14
C GLY A 213 -24.95 -11.84 -22.25
N CYS A 214 -26.02 -11.75 -21.49
CA CYS A 214 -26.87 -10.56 -21.42
C CYS A 214 -27.21 -10.33 -19.95
N VAL A 215 -27.19 -9.06 -19.54
CA VAL A 215 -27.63 -8.62 -18.22
C VAL A 215 -28.69 -7.54 -18.47
N ILE A 216 -29.86 -7.71 -17.87
CA ILE A 216 -30.92 -6.71 -17.90
C ILE A 216 -30.77 -5.88 -16.63
N VAL A 217 -30.67 -4.56 -16.82
CA VAL A 217 -30.48 -3.60 -15.74
C VAL A 217 -31.61 -2.60 -15.78
N LYS A 218 -32.15 -2.27 -14.61
CA LYS A 218 -33.06 -1.14 -14.40
C LYS A 218 -32.65 -0.39 -13.15
N ASP A 219 -32.55 0.94 -13.21
CA ASP A 219 -32.21 1.80 -12.07
C ASP A 219 -30.94 1.35 -11.31
N ASN A 220 -29.89 0.98 -12.07
CA ASN A 220 -28.64 0.42 -11.55
C ASN A 220 -28.78 -0.86 -10.71
N ARG A 221 -29.83 -1.64 -10.96
CA ARG A 221 -30.06 -2.95 -10.34
C ARG A 221 -30.22 -4.01 -11.41
N VAL A 222 -29.59 -5.16 -11.16
CA VAL A 222 -29.76 -6.36 -11.97
C VAL A 222 -31.14 -6.94 -11.68
N MET A 223 -31.89 -7.28 -12.73
CA MET A 223 -33.23 -7.89 -12.64
C MET A 223 -33.17 -9.42 -12.62
#